data_AF-X0ZD68-F1
#
_entry.id   AF-X0ZD68-F1
#
_cell.length_a   1.000
_cell.length_b   1.000
_cell.length_c   1.000
_cell.angle_alpha   90.00
_cell.angle_beta   90.00
_cell.angle_gamma   90.00
#
_symmetry.space_group_name_H-M   'P 1'
#
loop_
_entity.id
_entity.type
_entity.pdbx_description
1 polymer ?
#
loop_
_entity_poly.entity_id
_entity_poly.type
_entity_poly.pdbx_seq_one_letter_code
_entity_poly.pdbx_strand_id
1 'polypeptide(L)'
;MPASKADKLESIKIFAGGEYDRNQLISRFTDSGYERVNRVYDRGEFSIRGEVIDIYDIAGENPARIDFFGDEAEKIYFYDISSQKLIKKLDKISIFPNTNPWKMKEEIDSVKPPEKMTG
;
A
#
# COMPACT_ATOMS: atom_id res chain seq x y z
N MET A 1 -1.60 -3.20 18.81
CA MET A 1 -2.07 -1.82 19.12
C MET A 1 -2.37 -1.13 17.80
N PRO A 2 -3.41 -0.29 17.69
CA PRO A 2 -3.57 0.53 16.49
C PRO A 2 -2.36 1.44 16.33
N ALA A 3 -1.91 1.63 15.08
CA ALA A 3 -0.84 2.56 14.76
C ALA A 3 -1.20 3.97 15.27
N SER A 4 -0.26 4.67 15.90
CA SER A 4 -0.49 6.03 16.35
C SER A 4 -0.76 6.95 15.15
N LYS A 5 -1.39 8.10 15.40
CA LYS A 5 -1.67 9.09 14.33
C LYS A 5 -0.38 9.55 13.62
N ALA A 6 0.77 9.53 14.30
CA ALA A 6 2.07 9.83 13.72
C ALA A 6 2.58 8.68 12.84
N ASP A 7 2.41 7.42 13.27
CA ASP A 7 2.85 6.23 12.52
C ASP A 7 2.14 6.10 11.15
N LYS A 8 0.91 6.63 11.04
CA LYS A 8 0.16 6.69 9.78
C LYS A 8 0.72 7.68 8.77
N LEU A 9 1.54 8.63 9.22
CA LEU A 9 2.12 9.71 8.41
C LEU A 9 3.60 9.47 8.05
N GLU A 10 4.22 8.42 8.59
CA GLU A 10 5.57 8.05 8.21
C GLU A 10 5.61 7.25 6.91
N SER A 11 6.67 7.44 6.12
CA SER A 11 6.89 6.62 4.93
C SER A 11 7.30 5.21 5.32
N ILE A 12 6.73 4.22 4.63
CA ILE A 12 7.05 2.81 4.79
C ILE A 12 8.27 2.52 3.92
N LYS A 13 9.37 2.11 4.54
CA LYS A 13 10.64 1.81 3.85
C LYS A 13 10.86 0.31 3.79
N ILE A 14 11.12 -0.18 2.59
CA ILE A 14 11.36 -1.61 2.34
C ILE A 14 12.69 -1.74 1.61
N PHE A 15 13.54 -2.64 2.09
CA PHE A 15 14.88 -2.91 1.57
C PHE A 15 14.90 -4.32 1.01
N ALA A 16 15.57 -4.52 -0.12
CA ALA A 16 15.83 -5.85 -0.64
C ALA A 16 16.71 -6.62 0.36
N GLY A 17 16.35 -7.88 0.63
CA GLY A 17 16.97 -8.72 1.66
C GLY A 17 16.53 -8.41 3.10
N GLY A 18 15.55 -7.52 3.29
CA GLY A 18 14.97 -7.26 4.61
C GLY A 18 13.84 -8.25 4.95
N GLU A 19 13.70 -8.58 6.23
CA GLU A 19 12.61 -9.41 6.76
C GLU A 19 11.43 -8.54 7.23
N TYR A 20 10.21 -8.91 6.81
CA TYR A 20 8.98 -8.18 7.10
C TYR A 20 7.82 -9.14 7.37
N ASP A 21 7.07 -8.87 8.44
CA ASP A 21 5.73 -9.47 8.57
C ASP A 21 4.82 -8.89 7.49
N ARG A 22 4.49 -9.72 6.50
CA ARG A 22 3.69 -9.31 5.35
C ARG A 22 2.30 -8.83 5.75
N ASN A 23 1.67 -9.43 6.75
CA ASN A 23 0.33 -9.02 7.19
C ASN A 23 0.36 -7.63 7.83
N GLN A 24 1.38 -7.37 8.65
CA GLN A 24 1.59 -6.04 9.23
C GLN A 24 1.88 -5.00 8.14
N LEU A 25 2.70 -5.35 7.15
CA LEU A 25 3.00 -4.46 6.03
C LEU A 25 1.75 -4.10 5.23
N ILE A 26 0.89 -5.07 4.96
CA ILE A 26 -0.39 -4.89 4.27
C ILE A 26 -1.34 -3.99 5.08
N SER A 27 -1.42 -4.22 6.40
CA SER A 27 -2.20 -3.36 7.30
C SER A 27 -1.69 -1.93 7.23
N ARG A 28 -0.36 -1.73 7.25
CA ARG A 28 0.24 -0.40 7.15
C ARG A 28 -0.07 0.30 5.83
N PHE A 29 -0.07 -0.39 4.69
CA PHE A 29 -0.49 0.22 3.42
C PHE A 29 -1.93 0.71 3.48
N THR A 30 -2.83 -0.11 4.02
CA THR A 30 -4.25 0.23 4.17
C THR A 30 -4.43 1.41 5.13
N ASP A 31 -3.76 1.38 6.29
CA ASP A 31 -3.77 2.45 7.29
C ASP A 31 -3.16 3.77 6.76
N SER A 32 -2.24 3.67 5.81
CA SER A 32 -1.64 4.80 5.08
C SER A 32 -2.49 5.28 3.90
N GLY A 33 -3.73 4.80 3.74
CA GLY A 33 -4.67 5.29 2.73
C GLY A 33 -4.54 4.64 1.34
N TYR A 34 -3.83 3.52 1.22
CA TYR A 34 -3.74 2.77 -0.03
C TYR A 34 -4.94 1.83 -0.19
N GLU A 35 -5.41 1.71 -1.43
CA GLU A 35 -6.53 0.84 -1.78
C GLU A 35 -6.04 -0.51 -2.28
N ARG A 36 -6.60 -1.59 -1.72
CA ARG A 36 -6.30 -2.94 -2.17
C ARG A 36 -7.14 -3.28 -3.39
N VAL A 37 -6.48 -3.55 -4.51
CA VAL A 37 -7.10 -3.91 -5.78
C VAL A 37 -6.57 -5.25 -6.30
N ASN A 38 -7.24 -5.82 -7.32
CA ASN A 38 -6.79 -7.06 -7.95
C ASN A 38 -5.54 -6.86 -8.81
N ARG A 39 -5.37 -5.67 -9.38
CA ARG A 39 -4.23 -5.26 -10.19
C ARG A 39 -4.09 -3.76 -10.09
N VAL A 40 -2.87 -3.31 -9.88
CA VAL A 40 -2.51 -1.89 -9.81
C VAL A 40 -2.63 -1.26 -11.19
N TYR A 41 -3.36 -0.16 -11.27
CA TYR A 41 -3.55 0.69 -12.44
C TYR A 41 -3.19 2.16 -12.15
N ASP A 42 -3.36 2.61 -10.92
CA ASP A 42 -3.12 4.02 -10.54
C ASP A 42 -2.39 4.16 -9.20
N ARG A 43 -1.92 5.37 -8.92
CA ARG A 43 -1.25 5.74 -7.67
C ARG A 43 -2.19 5.62 -6.48
N GLY A 44 -1.63 5.22 -5.34
CA GLY A 44 -2.41 4.96 -4.13
C GLY A 44 -3.10 3.59 -4.14
N GLU A 45 -2.79 2.73 -5.11
CA GLU A 45 -3.25 1.35 -5.16
C GLU A 45 -2.14 0.36 -4.80
N PHE A 46 -2.53 -0.78 -4.26
CA PHE A 46 -1.66 -1.94 -4.13
C PHE A 46 -2.42 -3.25 -4.40
N SER A 47 -1.69 -4.29 -4.82
CA SER A 47 -2.23 -5.62 -5.04
C SER A 47 -1.33 -6.70 -4.46
N ILE A 48 -1.90 -7.84 -4.11
CA ILE A 48 -1.17 -8.99 -3.56
C ILE A 48 -1.50 -10.22 -4.40
N ARG A 49 -0.46 -10.89 -4.90
CA ARG A 49 -0.58 -12.08 -5.76
C ARG A 49 0.46 -13.12 -5.36
N GLY A 50 0.06 -14.07 -4.52
CA GLY A 50 1.00 -15.04 -3.93
C GLY A 50 2.06 -14.30 -3.12
N GLU A 51 3.32 -14.45 -3.52
CA GLU A 51 4.47 -13.81 -2.87
C GLU A 51 4.77 -12.39 -3.38
N VAL A 52 4.04 -11.93 -4.38
CA VAL A 52 4.23 -10.59 -4.94
C VAL A 52 3.33 -9.58 -4.26
N ILE A 53 3.90 -8.43 -3.91
CA ILE A 53 3.14 -7.20 -3.66
C ILE A 53 3.49 -6.17 -4.73
N ASP A 54 2.49 -5.71 -5.47
CA ASP A 54 2.64 -4.52 -6.33
C ASP A 54 2.06 -3.32 -5.60
N ILE A 55 2.73 -2.17 -5.64
CA ILE A 55 2.26 -0.92 -5.03
C ILE A 55 2.67 0.28 -5.87
N TYR A 56 1.75 1.22 -6.06
CA TYR A 56 2.05 2.47 -6.78
C TYR A 56 2.03 3.64 -5.82
N ASP A 57 3.24 4.05 -5.41
CA ASP A 57 3.42 5.19 -4.51
C ASP A 57 2.78 6.49 -5.06
N ILE A 58 2.20 7.28 -4.17
CA ILE A 58 1.51 8.54 -4.55
C ILE A 58 2.46 9.59 -5.17
N ALA A 59 3.73 9.58 -4.75
CA ALA A 59 4.79 10.44 -5.27
C ALA A 59 5.64 9.76 -6.35
N GLY A 60 5.39 8.47 -6.63
CA GLY A 60 6.17 7.67 -7.56
C GLY A 60 5.82 7.90 -9.03
N GLU A 61 6.81 7.79 -9.90
CA GLU A 61 6.59 7.80 -11.36
C GLU A 61 6.11 6.45 -11.89
N ASN A 62 6.59 5.35 -11.30
CA ASN A 62 6.26 3.98 -11.70
C ASN A 62 5.83 3.15 -10.49
N PRO A 63 4.94 2.17 -10.67
CA PRO A 63 4.64 1.20 -9.63
C PRO A 63 5.84 0.31 -9.35
N ALA A 64 5.90 -0.20 -8.14
CA ALA A 64 6.91 -1.14 -7.69
C ALA A 64 6.33 -2.52 -7.44
N ARG A 65 7.11 -3.53 -7.79
CA ARG A 65 6.90 -4.93 -7.46
C ARG A 65 7.90 -5.35 -6.40
N ILE A 66 7.40 -5.96 -5.33
CA ILE A 66 8.18 -6.55 -4.25
C ILE A 66 7.92 -8.05 -4.29
N ASP A 67 8.92 -8.83 -4.65
CA ASP A 67 8.90 -10.29 -4.58
C ASP A 67 9.36 -10.71 -3.19
N PHE A 68 8.50 -11.48 -2.50
CA PHE A 68 8.85 -12.08 -1.22
C PHE A 68 9.26 -13.55 -1.38
N PHE A 69 10.02 -14.04 -0.41
CA PHE A 69 10.22 -15.46 -0.17
C PHE A 69 10.04 -15.71 1.33
N GLY A 70 8.83 -16.10 1.73
CA GLY A 70 8.46 -16.15 3.14
C GLY A 70 8.26 -14.73 3.69
N ASP A 71 9.08 -14.32 4.64
CA ASP A 71 9.12 -12.98 5.22
C ASP A 71 10.20 -12.07 4.62
N GLU A 72 11.11 -12.60 3.80
CA GLU A 72 12.16 -11.81 3.16
C GLU A 72 11.65 -11.12 1.89
N ALA A 73 11.87 -9.81 1.77
CA ALA A 73 11.71 -9.07 0.53
C ALA A 73 12.92 -9.29 -0.40
N GLU A 74 12.94 -10.42 -1.11
CA GLU A 74 14.10 -10.87 -1.90
C GLU A 74 14.46 -9.89 -3.03
N LYS A 75 13.46 -9.37 -3.75
CA LYS A 75 13.69 -8.50 -4.92
C LYS A 75 12.68 -7.37 -5.00
N ILE A 76 13.14 -6.20 -5.41
CA ILE A 76 12.31 -5.02 -5.65
C ILE A 76 12.58 -4.49 -7.05
N TYR A 77 11.52 -4.16 -7.78
CA TYR A 77 11.60 -3.60 -9.12
C TYR A 77 10.60 -2.47 -9.33
N PHE A 78 10.95 -1.46 -10.10
CA PHE A 78 9.94 -0.70 -10.83
C PHE A 78 9.52 -1.46 -12.09
N TYR A 79 8.25 -1.31 -12.47
CA TYR A 79 7.71 -1.88 -13.71
C TYR A 79 6.83 -0.88 -14.45
N ASP A 80 6.70 -1.07 -15.75
CA ASP A 80 5.85 -0.23 -16.61
C ASP A 80 4.38 -0.59 -16.41
N ILE A 81 3.54 0.37 -16.03
CA ILE A 81 2.14 0.12 -15.69
C ILE A 81 1.35 -0.49 -16.86
N SER A 82 1.63 -0.07 -18.09
CA SER A 82 0.87 -0.47 -19.28
C SER A 82 1.22 -1.89 -19.74
N SER A 83 2.52 -2.20 -19.81
CA SER A 83 3.05 -3.46 -20.34
C SER A 83 3.33 -4.50 -19.25
N GLN A 84 3.36 -4.09 -17.97
CA GLN A 84 3.72 -4.89 -16.80
C GLN A 84 5.14 -5.47 -16.85
N LYS A 85 6.01 -4.92 -17.69
CA LYS A 85 7.40 -5.36 -17.78
C LYS A 85 8.26 -4.66 -16.74
N LEU A 86 9.15 -5.39 -16.08
CA LEU A 86 10.12 -4.83 -15.16
C LEU A 86 11.03 -3.85 -15.91
N ILE A 87 11.26 -2.68 -15.31
CA ILE A 87 12.10 -1.62 -15.89
C ILE A 87 13.44 -1.55 -15.15
N LYS A 88 13.41 -1.53 -13.81
CA LYS A 88 14.60 -1.22 -12.99
C LYS A 88 14.57 -1.97 -11.67
N LYS A 89 15.67 -2.66 -11.33
CA LYS A 89 15.87 -3.26 -10.01
C LYS A 89 16.22 -2.18 -8.98
N LEU A 90 15.72 -2.34 -7.76
CA LEU A 90 15.92 -1.42 -6.64
C LEU A 90 16.49 -2.17 -5.43
N ASP A 91 17.38 -1.52 -4.69
CA ASP A 91 17.84 -2.02 -3.38
C ASP A 91 16.88 -1.60 -2.25
N LYS A 92 16.05 -0.58 -2.49
CA LYS A 92 15.05 -0.09 -1.54
C LYS A 92 13.93 0.70 -2.23
N ILE A 93 12.78 0.78 -1.56
CA ILE A 93 11.69 1.69 -1.89
C ILE A 93 11.17 2.40 -0.64
N SER A 94 10.65 3.62 -0.82
CA SER A 94 9.92 4.36 0.20
C SER A 94 8.52 4.65 -0.31
N ILE A 95 7.52 4.29 0.48
CA ILE A 95 6.11 4.42 0.15
C ILE A 95 5.54 5.50 1.08
N PHE A 96 5.17 6.64 0.53
CA PHE A 96 4.63 7.77 1.24
C PHE A 96 3.14 7.56 1.52
N PRO A 97 2.64 7.97 2.68
CA PRO A 97 1.23 7.83 3.00
C PRO A 97 0.37 8.63 2.02
N ASN A 98 -0.71 8.01 1.57
CA ASN A 98 -1.74 8.65 0.77
C ASN A 98 -2.69 9.42 1.70
N THR A 99 -2.24 10.58 2.18
CA THR A 99 -3.02 11.43 3.09
C THR A 99 -4.08 12.28 2.38
N ASN A 100 -4.60 11.81 1.25
CA ASN A 100 -5.50 12.60 0.42
C ASN A 100 -6.80 12.88 1.21
N PRO A 101 -7.08 14.14 1.60
CA PRO A 101 -8.12 14.45 2.59
C PRO A 101 -9.54 14.13 2.11
N TRP A 102 -9.74 13.96 0.80
CA TRP A 102 -11.05 13.69 0.20
C TRP A 102 -11.51 12.24 0.40
N LYS A 103 -10.60 11.25 0.38
CA LYS A 103 -10.92 9.83 0.69
C LYS A 103 -11.34 9.65 2.15
N MET A 104 -10.75 10.43 3.07
CA MET A 104 -11.13 10.45 4.49
C MET A 104 -12.53 11.02 4.74
N LYS A 105 -13.08 11.79 3.79
CA LYS A 105 -14.44 12.37 3.88
C LYS A 105 -15.51 11.34 3.50
N GLU A 106 -15.25 10.51 2.49
CA GLU A 106 -16.19 9.48 2.03
C GLU A 106 -16.42 8.36 3.07
N GLU A 107 -15.39 7.97 3.84
CA GLU A 107 -15.56 7.02 4.96
C GLU A 107 -16.42 7.58 6.09
N ILE A 108 -16.37 8.89 6.35
CA ILE A 108 -17.19 9.55 7.37
C ILE A 108 -18.64 9.71 6.86
N ASP A 109 -18.81 10.09 5.60
CA ASP A 109 -20.14 10.30 5.00
C ASP A 109 -20.89 8.98 4.70
N SER A 110 -20.19 7.84 4.66
CA SER A 110 -20.79 6.51 4.46
C SER A 110 -21.28 5.83 5.74
N VAL A 111 -20.97 6.38 6.92
CA VAL A 111 -21.55 5.90 8.18
C VAL A 111 -23.02 6.33 8.23
N LYS A 112 -23.93 5.41 7.87
CA LYS A 112 -25.36 5.63 8.09
C LYS A 112 -25.60 5.95 9.58
N PRO A 113 -26.36 7.00 9.92
CA PRO A 113 -26.76 7.24 11.30
C PRO A 113 -27.44 5.98 11.85
N PRO A 114 -27.23 5.62 13.14
CA PRO A 114 -27.94 4.49 13.73
C PRO A 114 -29.44 4.71 13.52
N GLU A 115 -30.11 3.71 12.92
CA GLU A 115 -31.56 3.75 12.77
C GLU A 115 -32.16 4.02 14.14
N LYS A 116 -32.94 5.11 14.25
CA LYS A 116 -33.65 5.42 15.48
C LYS A 116 -34.57 4.23 15.77
N MET A 117 -34.28 3.49 16.83
CA MET A 117 -35.25 2.57 17.43
C MET A 117 -36.44 3.44 17.87
N THR A 118 -37.46 3.46 17.03
CA THR A 118 -38.77 3.98 17.40
C THR A 118 -39.44 2.87 18.19
N GLY A 119 -39.75 3.18 19.45
CA GLY A 119 -40.43 2.27 20.38
C GLY A 119 -41.92 2.17 20.13
#